data_AF-A0AAW9IDF6-F1
#
_entry.id   AF-A0AAW9IDF6-F1
#
_cell.length_a   1.000
_cell.length_b   1.000
_cell.length_c   1.000
_cell.angle_alpha   90.00
_cell.angle_beta   90.00
_cell.angle_gamma   90.00
#
_symmetry.space_group_name_H-M   'P 1'
#
loop_
_entity.id
_entity.type
_entity.pdbx_description
1 polymer ?
#
loop_
_entity_poly.entity_id
_entity_poly.type
_entity_poly.pdbx_seq_one_letter_code
_entity_poly.pdbx_strand_id
1 'polypeptide(L)'
;MEDLKEICREEELQEFHSSVGYNLAEQRNDLELLVTESERKYFLFLCRTIPNITNIDIISICNLACLLATLKKLNEFMSKCDENIELYLKLLSKRNETVTKIDLILKSYGLTGTTKGKIFITYDGEEGE
;
A
#
# COMPACT_ATOMS: atom_id res chain seq x y z
N MET A 1 23.83 -14.78 -31.75
CA MET A 1 24.62 -14.53 -30.51
C MET A 1 24.12 -13.27 -29.79
N GLU A 2 23.34 -12.40 -30.46
CA GLU A 2 22.49 -11.37 -29.84
C GLU A 2 21.42 -11.97 -28.91
N ASP A 3 20.68 -13.00 -29.34
CA ASP A 3 19.50 -13.51 -28.61
C ASP A 3 19.77 -13.99 -27.17
N LEU A 4 20.97 -14.53 -26.90
CA LEU A 4 21.38 -14.97 -25.56
C LEU A 4 21.66 -13.79 -24.61
N LYS A 5 22.09 -12.64 -25.13
CA LYS A 5 22.31 -11.43 -24.32
C LYS A 5 21.01 -10.69 -23.99
N GLU A 6 19.97 -10.91 -24.79
CA GLU A 6 18.65 -10.31 -24.61
C GLU A 6 17.86 -11.10 -23.57
N ILE A 7 17.87 -12.43 -23.65
CA ILE A 7 17.28 -13.34 -22.65
C ILE A 7 17.93 -13.14 -21.27
N CYS A 8 19.27 -13.05 -21.17
CA CYS A 8 19.93 -12.77 -19.89
C CYS A 8 19.53 -11.41 -19.30
N ARG A 9 19.27 -10.40 -20.15
CA ARG A 9 18.87 -9.07 -19.68
C ARG A 9 17.44 -9.09 -19.13
N GLU A 10 16.55 -9.87 -19.74
CA GLU A 10 15.16 -10.00 -19.34
C GLU A 10 15.01 -10.82 -18.05
N GLU A 11 15.80 -11.89 -17.90
CA GLU A 11 15.91 -12.63 -16.64
C GLU A 11 16.52 -11.77 -15.53
N GLU A 12 17.59 -11.01 -15.79
CA GLU A 12 18.18 -10.08 -14.82
C GLU A 12 17.21 -8.93 -14.45
N LEU A 13 16.38 -8.45 -15.39
CA LEU A 13 15.33 -7.47 -15.14
C LEU A 13 14.20 -8.05 -14.31
N GLN A 14 13.73 -9.27 -14.60
CA GLN A 14 12.75 -9.95 -13.75
C GLN A 14 13.30 -10.29 -12.37
N GLU A 15 14.58 -10.64 -12.28
CA GLU A 15 15.29 -10.87 -11.03
C GLU A 15 15.46 -9.54 -10.26
N PHE A 16 15.75 -8.43 -10.93
CA PHE A 16 15.76 -7.09 -10.33
C PHE A 16 14.36 -6.67 -9.87
N HIS A 17 13.31 -6.86 -10.67
CA HIS A 17 11.93 -6.52 -10.30
C HIS A 17 11.39 -7.40 -9.16
N SER A 18 11.78 -8.67 -9.10
CA SER A 18 11.46 -9.56 -7.96
C SER A 18 12.30 -9.25 -6.72
N SER A 19 13.54 -8.77 -6.91
CA SER A 19 14.47 -8.41 -5.83
C SER A 19 14.21 -7.03 -5.21
N VAL A 20 13.70 -6.07 -5.98
CA VAL A 20 13.57 -4.66 -5.56
C VAL A 20 12.29 -4.38 -4.77
N GLY A 21 11.25 -5.20 -4.88
CA GLY A 21 9.99 -4.99 -4.13
C GLY A 21 9.46 -6.20 -3.36
N TYR A 22 9.74 -7.43 -3.82
CA TYR A 22 9.06 -8.62 -3.30
C TYR A 22 9.87 -9.34 -2.22
N ASN A 23 11.18 -9.53 -2.44
CA ASN A 23 12.03 -10.31 -1.54
C ASN A 23 12.22 -9.69 -0.15
N LEU A 24 12.23 -8.35 -0.02
CA LEU A 24 12.39 -7.69 1.29
C LEU A 24 11.08 -7.59 2.09
N ALA A 25 9.93 -7.48 1.43
CA ALA A 25 8.62 -7.46 2.09
C ALA A 25 8.22 -8.86 2.63
N GLU A 26 8.63 -9.94 1.96
CA GLU A 26 8.42 -11.31 2.45
C GLU A 26 9.44 -11.77 3.50
N GLN A 27 10.64 -11.17 3.56
CA GLN A 27 11.67 -11.50 4.56
C GLN A 27 11.36 -11.02 6.00
N ARG A 28 10.16 -10.48 6.26
CA ARG A 28 9.61 -10.16 7.60
C ARG A 28 10.56 -9.33 8.47
N ASN A 29 10.98 -8.18 7.95
CA ASN A 29 11.54 -7.12 8.79
C ASN A 29 10.79 -5.81 8.56
N ASP A 30 9.47 -5.85 8.76
CA ASP A 30 8.57 -4.68 8.79
C ASP A 30 8.85 -3.76 10.00
N LEU A 31 10.13 -3.60 10.39
CA LEU A 31 10.65 -2.81 11.51
C LEU A 31 9.89 -3.04 12.84
N GLU A 32 9.21 -4.19 12.96
CA GLU A 32 8.23 -4.48 14.02
C GLU A 32 7.10 -3.43 14.16
N LEU A 33 6.81 -2.69 13.09
CA LEU A 33 5.80 -1.62 13.08
C LEU A 33 4.36 -2.16 12.99
N LEU A 34 4.19 -3.41 12.55
CA LEU A 34 2.88 -4.05 12.40
C LEU A 34 2.65 -5.04 13.55
N VAL A 35 1.74 -4.68 14.45
CA VAL A 35 1.46 -5.44 15.66
C VAL A 35 0.36 -6.47 15.43
N THR A 36 -0.69 -6.12 14.68
CA THR A 36 -1.86 -6.99 14.51
C THR A 36 -1.87 -7.77 13.21
N GLU A 37 -2.57 -8.91 13.18
CA GLU A 37 -2.77 -9.69 11.97
C GLU A 37 -3.46 -8.89 10.86
N SER A 38 -4.41 -8.01 11.23
CA SER A 38 -5.09 -7.13 10.28
C SER A 38 -4.12 -6.13 9.65
N GLU A 39 -3.22 -5.53 10.43
CA GLU A 39 -2.16 -4.64 9.93
C GLU A 39 -1.27 -5.36 8.91
N ARG A 40 -0.79 -6.56 9.25
CA ARG A 40 0.03 -7.39 8.35
C ARG A 40 -0.71 -7.75 7.06
N LYS A 41 -1.98 -8.13 7.16
CA LYS A 41 -2.81 -8.44 6.00
C LYS A 41 -2.98 -7.23 5.07
N TYR A 42 -3.24 -6.05 5.63
CA TYR A 42 -3.36 -4.83 4.83
C TYR A 42 -2.02 -4.41 4.22
N PHE A 43 -0.92 -4.54 4.96
CA PHE A 43 0.42 -4.25 4.44
C PHE A 43 0.74 -5.11 3.21
N LEU A 44 0.58 -6.44 3.32
CA LEU A 44 0.81 -7.36 2.19
C LEU A 44 -0.11 -7.06 1.00
N PHE A 45 -1.37 -6.69 1.25
CA PHE A 45 -2.30 -6.26 0.22
C PHE A 45 -1.80 -5.00 -0.50
N LEU A 46 -1.35 -3.99 0.25
CA LEU A 46 -0.82 -2.75 -0.32
C LEU A 46 0.45 -3.02 -1.13
N CYS A 47 1.38 -3.83 -0.61
CA CYS A 47 2.60 -4.22 -1.33
C CYS A 47 2.32 -4.87 -2.70
N ARG A 48 1.20 -5.58 -2.84
CA ARG A 48 0.78 -6.21 -4.10
C ARG A 48 -0.01 -5.28 -5.03
N THR A 49 -0.55 -4.20 -4.49
CA THR A 49 -1.50 -3.33 -5.22
C THR A 49 -0.83 -2.06 -5.72
N ILE A 50 0.14 -1.53 -4.97
CA ILE A 50 0.84 -0.30 -5.34
C ILE A 50 2.00 -0.67 -6.27
N PRO A 51 2.04 -0.18 -7.52
CA PRO A 51 3.14 -0.45 -8.43
C PRO A 51 4.42 0.29 -7.98
N ASN A 52 5.58 -0.26 -8.33
CA ASN A 52 6.90 0.38 -8.17
C ASN A 52 7.23 0.85 -6.74
N ILE A 53 6.80 0.09 -5.73
CA ILE A 53 7.17 0.36 -4.33
C ILE A 53 8.69 0.27 -4.17
N THR A 54 9.27 1.29 -3.55
CA THR A 54 10.69 1.31 -3.17
C THR A 54 10.85 1.17 -1.65
N ASN A 55 12.06 0.91 -1.18
CA ASN A 55 12.34 0.82 0.27
C ASN A 55 11.99 2.11 1.04
N ILE A 56 12.00 3.27 0.38
CA ILE A 56 11.63 4.56 0.99
C ILE A 56 10.14 4.61 1.32
N ASP A 57 9.31 3.85 0.61
CA ASP A 57 7.85 3.81 0.76
C ASP A 57 7.38 2.93 1.91
N ILE A 58 8.23 2.04 2.43
CA ILE A 58 7.86 1.02 3.42
C ILE A 58 7.17 1.64 4.64
N ILE A 59 7.71 2.74 5.18
CA ILE A 59 7.13 3.42 6.35
C ILE A 59 5.72 3.96 6.07
N SER A 60 5.53 4.57 4.90
CA SER A 60 4.24 5.12 4.47
C SER A 60 3.21 4.01 4.24
N ILE A 61 3.63 2.88 3.68
CA ILE A 61 2.78 1.69 3.46
C ILE A 61 2.41 1.05 4.80
N CYS A 62 3.36 0.90 5.73
CA CYS A 62 3.08 0.44 7.11
C CYS A 62 2.06 1.35 7.80
N ASN A 63 2.24 2.67 7.72
CA ASN A 63 1.30 3.64 8.30
C ASN A 63 -0.10 3.52 7.67
N LEU A 64 -0.18 3.34 6.35
CA LEU A 64 -1.45 3.13 5.65
C LEU A 64 -2.13 1.83 6.12
N ALA A 65 -1.38 0.74 6.27
CA ALA A 65 -1.89 -0.52 6.79
C ALA A 65 -2.45 -0.38 8.22
N CYS A 66 -1.74 0.35 9.10
CA CYS A 66 -2.19 0.66 10.46
C CYS A 66 -3.47 1.49 10.49
N LEU A 67 -3.59 2.49 9.59
CA LEU A 67 -4.80 3.30 9.47
C LEU A 67 -6.00 2.47 8.97
N LEU A 68 -5.80 1.57 8.01
CA LEU A 68 -6.85 0.66 7.54
C LEU A 68 -7.34 -0.30 8.64
N ALA A 69 -6.41 -0.88 9.41
CA ALA A 69 -6.76 -1.70 10.56
C ALA A 69 -7.50 -0.92 11.64
N THR A 70 -7.08 0.32 11.90
CA THR A 70 -7.75 1.23 12.85
C THR A 70 -9.17 1.56 12.38
N LEU A 71 -9.35 1.85 11.09
CA LEU A 71 -10.67 2.12 10.51
C LEU A 71 -11.61 0.92 10.67
N LYS A 72 -11.12 -0.31 10.43
CA LYS A 72 -11.88 -1.54 10.66
C LYS A 72 -12.32 -1.65 12.12
N LYS A 73 -11.40 -1.49 13.08
CA LYS A 73 -11.71 -1.53 14.51
C LYS A 73 -12.73 -0.46 14.92
N LEU A 74 -12.58 0.77 14.42
CA LEU A 74 -13.52 1.86 14.69
C LEU A 74 -14.93 1.51 14.20
N ASN A 75 -15.06 0.94 13.01
CA ASN A 75 -16.35 0.48 12.49
C ASN A 75 -16.99 -0.61 13.36
N GLU A 76 -16.19 -1.58 13.82
CA GLU A 76 -16.65 -2.66 14.72
C GLU A 76 -17.08 -2.13 16.10
N PHE A 77 -16.42 -1.09 16.62
CA PHE A 77 -16.83 -0.44 17.87
C PHE A 77 -18.09 0.41 17.70
N MET A 78 -18.19 1.15 16.60
CA MET A 78 -19.37 1.96 16.29
C MET A 78 -20.61 1.09 16.10
N SER A 79 -20.49 -0.10 15.48
CA SER A 79 -21.62 -1.03 15.31
C SER A 79 -22.12 -1.66 16.61
N LYS A 80 -21.41 -1.44 17.73
CA LYS A 80 -21.77 -1.92 19.07
C LYS A 80 -22.19 -0.77 20.00
N CYS A 81 -22.16 0.47 19.51
CA CYS A 81 -22.57 1.66 20.27
C CYS A 81 -24.05 1.95 20.03
N ASP A 82 -24.93 1.24 20.74
CA ASP A 82 -26.38 1.39 20.56
C ASP A 82 -27.00 2.45 21.49
N GLU A 83 -26.43 2.68 22.67
CA GLU A 83 -27.08 3.49 23.73
C GLU A 83 -26.34 4.77 24.11
N ASN A 84 -25.13 5.00 23.58
CA ASN A 84 -24.32 6.17 23.92
C ASN A 84 -24.02 7.04 22.69
N ILE A 85 -24.91 7.98 22.42
CA ILE A 85 -24.82 8.91 21.27
C ILE A 85 -23.55 9.76 21.34
N GLU A 86 -23.15 10.22 22.53
CA GLU A 86 -21.95 11.05 22.68
C GLU A 86 -20.68 10.28 22.30
N LEU A 87 -20.59 9.03 22.76
CA LEU A 87 -19.50 8.13 22.38
C LEU A 87 -19.52 7.84 20.87
N TYR A 88 -20.71 7.59 20.30
CA TYR A 88 -20.86 7.35 18.86
C TYR A 88 -20.35 8.55 18.04
N LEU A 89 -20.72 9.77 18.40
CA LEU A 89 -20.28 10.99 17.70
C LEU A 89 -18.76 11.18 17.81
N LYS A 90 -18.15 10.89 18.97
CA LYS A 90 -16.69 10.93 19.14
C LYS A 90 -15.99 9.90 18.25
N LEU A 91 -16.51 8.67 18.20
CA LEU A 91 -15.97 7.61 17.32
C LEU A 91 -16.12 7.96 15.84
N LEU A 92 -17.27 8.52 15.44
CA LEU A 92 -17.51 8.99 14.08
C LEU A 92 -16.52 10.08 13.66
N SER A 93 -16.24 11.04 14.55
CA SER A 93 -15.22 12.07 14.30
C SER A 93 -13.85 11.44 14.06
N LYS A 94 -13.43 10.51 14.94
CA LYS A 94 -12.15 9.80 14.81
C LYS A 94 -12.05 8.96 13.54
N ARG A 95 -13.15 8.32 13.14
CA ARG A 95 -13.27 7.58 11.90
C ARG A 95 -13.05 8.50 10.69
N ASN A 96 -13.69 9.66 10.65
CA ASN A 96 -13.56 10.62 9.56
C ASN A 96 -12.14 11.20 9.46
N GLU A 97 -11.50 11.52 10.59
CA GLU A 97 -10.09 11.89 10.62
C GLU A 97 -9.19 10.79 10.03
N THR A 98 -9.46 9.53 10.38
CA THR A 98 -8.70 8.37 9.89
C THR A 98 -8.87 8.20 8.38
N VAL A 99 -10.10 8.32 7.87
CA VAL A 99 -10.39 8.29 6.43
C VAL A 99 -9.66 9.42 5.69
N THR A 100 -9.62 10.62 6.26
CA THR A 100 -8.92 11.76 5.65
C THR A 100 -7.42 11.50 5.53
N LYS A 101 -6.80 10.92 6.56
CA LYS A 101 -5.39 10.53 6.52
C LYS A 101 -5.10 9.44 5.49
N ILE A 102 -5.99 8.45 5.38
CA ILE A 102 -5.89 7.41 4.35
C ILE A 102 -5.92 8.04 2.96
N ASP A 103 -6.90 8.91 2.68
CA ASP A 103 -7.04 9.58 1.39
C ASP A 103 -5.82 10.42 1.01
N LEU A 104 -5.21 11.12 1.98
CA LEU A 104 -3.97 11.88 1.76
C LEU A 104 -2.80 10.99 1.33
N ILE A 105 -2.61 9.84 1.97
CA ILE A 105 -1.55 8.89 1.61
C ILE A 105 -1.85 8.26 0.25
N LEU A 106 -3.10 7.86 -0.03
CA LEU A 106 -3.45 7.32 -1.35
C LEU A 106 -3.22 8.34 -2.47
N LYS A 107 -3.49 9.63 -2.21
CA LYS A 107 -3.19 10.71 -3.16
C LYS A 107 -1.70 10.83 -3.45
N SER A 108 -0.83 10.72 -2.43
CA SER A 108 0.63 10.78 -2.64
C SER A 108 1.15 9.63 -3.50
N TYR A 109 0.51 8.47 -3.44
CA TYR A 109 0.83 7.31 -4.28
C TYR A 109 0.15 7.29 -5.66
N GLY A 110 -0.62 8.32 -6.02
CA GLY A 110 -1.35 8.30 -7.29
C GLY A 110 -2.58 7.37 -7.30
N LEU A 111 -2.98 6.80 -6.16
CA LEU A 111 -3.97 5.70 -6.10
C LEU A 111 -5.42 6.17 -5.96
N THR A 112 -5.70 7.44 -6.22
CA THR A 112 -7.08 7.97 -6.24
C THR A 112 -7.49 8.32 -7.64
N GLY A 113 -8.80 8.38 -7.92
CA GLY A 113 -9.31 8.74 -9.24
C GLY A 113 -8.78 10.09 -9.78
N THR A 114 -8.38 11.00 -8.88
CA THR A 114 -7.80 12.30 -9.25
C THR A 114 -6.28 12.28 -9.41
N THR A 115 -5.58 11.30 -8.84
CA THR A 115 -4.12 11.19 -8.90
C THR A 115 -3.61 10.02 -9.75
N LYS A 116 -4.52 9.19 -10.30
CA LYS A 116 -4.20 8.03 -11.15
C LYS A 116 -3.37 8.37 -12.39
N GLY A 117 -3.55 9.56 -12.96
CA GLY A 117 -2.74 10.05 -14.09
C GLY A 117 -1.27 10.34 -13.75
N LYS A 118 -0.88 10.30 -12.46
CA LYS A 118 0.51 10.44 -12.01
C LYS A 118 1.24 9.10 -11.86
N ILE A 119 0.51 7.99 -11.97
CA ILE A 119 1.13 6.66 -11.97
C ILE A 119 1.83 6.51 -13.32
N PHE A 120 3.15 6.74 -13.33
CA PHE A 120 3.97 6.46 -14.48
C PHE A 120 4.15 4.95 -14.60
N ILE A 121 3.45 4.34 -15.55
CA ILE A 121 3.64 2.95 -15.93
C ILE A 121 4.78 2.99 -16.96
N THR A 122 5.95 2.46 -16.61
CA THR A 122 7.17 2.49 -17.44
C THR A 122 7.09 1.64 -18.72
N TYR A 123 5.90 1.23 -19.15
CA TYR A 123 5.69 0.53 -20.41
C TYR A 123 5.12 1.49 -21.44
N ASP A 124 5.91 2.50 -21.82
CA ASP A 124 5.83 2.95 -23.20
C ASP A 124 6.64 1.92 -23.99
N GLY A 125 5.90 1.02 -24.64
CA GLY A 125 6.48 0.21 -25.70
C GLY A 125 7.11 1.16 -26.72
N GLU A 126 8.35 0.87 -27.08
CA GLU A 126 8.89 1.28 -28.37
C GLU A 126 8.01 0.64 -29.47
N GLU A 127 6.83 1.21 -29.72
CA GLU A 127 6.08 0.96 -30.95
C GLU A 127 6.53 1.98 -31.99
N GLY A 128 7.63 1.62 -32.67
CA GLY A 128 7.83 1.83 -34.10
C GLY A 128 8.21 3.23 -34.60
N GLU A 129 9.48 3.41 -34.90
CA GLU A 129 9.95 3.87 -36.22
C GLU A 129 11.15 3.05 -36.69
#